data_AF-A0A4Z2E6J4-F1
#
_entry.id   AF-A0A4Z2E6J4-F1
#
_cell.length_a   1.000
_cell.length_b   1.000
_cell.length_c   1.000
_cell.angle_alpha   90.00
_cell.angle_beta   90.00
_cell.angle_gamma   90.00
#
_symmetry.space_group_name_H-M   'P 1'
#
loop_
_entity.id
_entity.type
_entity.pdbx_description
1 polymer ?
#
loop_
_entity_poly.entity_id
_entity_poly.type
_entity_poly.pdbx_seq_one_letter_code
_entity_poly.pdbx_strand_id
1 'polypeptide(L)'
;MEGGAIGEAQISASSLHYGILGLQRWGPELARLNNQGLANAWTASAHDRNPWIEVNMQKTMRLTGIVTQGASRMGAAEYVKAFKVASSSDGKAYTSYREDGQRADKVRRAPAATLTG
;
A
#
# COMPACT_ATOMS: atom_id res chain seq x y z
N MET A 1 -2.83 7.48 8.57
CA MET A 1 -3.24 7.32 7.15
C MET A 1 -4.64 7.86 6.93
N GLU A 2 -5.69 7.24 7.49
CA GLU A 2 -7.10 7.68 7.34
C GLU A 2 -7.34 9.13 7.80
N GLY A 3 -6.94 9.47 9.03
CA GLY A 3 -7.13 10.82 9.59
C GLY A 3 -6.21 11.92 9.04
N GLY A 4 -5.60 11.76 7.87
CA GLY A 4 -4.84 12.83 7.19
C GLY A 4 -3.48 13.23 7.79
N ALA A 5 -3.11 12.75 8.99
CA ALA A 5 -1.84 13.11 9.66
C ALA A 5 -0.56 12.72 8.89
N ILE A 6 -0.66 11.84 7.90
CA ILE A 6 0.40 11.53 6.95
C ILE A 6 0.06 12.28 5.66
N GLY A 7 0.87 13.26 5.28
CA GLY A 7 0.71 14.03 4.05
C GLY A 7 0.93 13.20 2.79
N GLU A 8 0.39 13.63 1.66
CA GLU A 8 0.49 12.90 0.38
C GLU A 8 1.93 12.71 -0.07
N ALA A 9 2.78 13.73 0.10
CA ALA A 9 4.21 13.67 -0.22
C ALA A 9 5.00 12.67 0.63
N GLN A 10 4.42 12.15 1.71
CA GLN A 10 5.01 11.10 2.53
C GLN A 10 4.70 9.70 2.01
N ILE A 11 3.89 9.56 0.96
CA ILE A 11 3.48 8.26 0.43
C ILE A 11 4.01 8.13 -1.00
N SER A 12 4.84 7.13 -1.23
CA SER A 12 5.44 6.84 -2.54
C SER A 12 5.22 5.38 -2.91
N ALA A 13 5.37 5.04 -4.19
CA ALA A 13 5.25 3.68 -4.67
C ALA A 13 6.20 3.44 -5.85
N SER A 14 6.47 2.17 -6.13
CA SER A 14 7.24 1.72 -7.29
C SER A 14 6.62 2.13 -8.62
N SER A 15 5.29 2.07 -8.69
CA SER A 15 4.50 2.36 -9.87
C SER A 15 3.06 2.68 -9.49
N LEU A 16 2.30 3.14 -10.48
CA LEU A 16 0.87 3.37 -10.34
C LEU A 16 0.15 2.99 -11.64
N HIS A 17 -1.15 2.77 -11.54
CA HIS A 17 -2.01 2.45 -12.66
C HIS A 17 -2.83 3.68 -13.11
N TYR A 18 -2.96 3.85 -14.43
CA TYR A 18 -3.92 4.77 -15.04
C TYR A 18 -5.08 3.98 -15.65
N GLY A 19 -6.28 4.19 -15.14
CA GLY A 19 -7.53 3.62 -15.65
C GLY A 19 -8.08 4.41 -16.84
N ILE A 20 -9.39 4.25 -17.09
CA ILE A 20 -10.18 4.78 -18.21
C ILE A 20 -9.51 5.97 -18.94
N LEU A 21 -8.97 5.71 -20.14
CA LEU A 21 -8.36 6.70 -21.04
C LEU A 21 -7.29 7.60 -20.39
N GLY A 22 -6.63 7.16 -19.32
CA GLY A 22 -5.65 7.95 -18.57
C GLY A 22 -6.26 8.89 -17.51
N LEU A 23 -7.59 8.94 -17.37
CA LEU A 23 -8.29 9.90 -16.51
C LEU A 23 -8.35 9.47 -15.03
N GLN A 24 -8.25 8.17 -14.76
CA GLN A 24 -8.27 7.64 -13.40
C GLN A 24 -6.87 7.30 -12.93
N ARG A 25 -6.23 8.16 -12.14
CA ARG A 25 -4.90 7.90 -11.57
C ARG A 25 -5.03 7.19 -10.22
N TRP A 26 -4.58 5.94 -10.14
CA TRP A 26 -4.61 5.12 -8.92
C TRP A 26 -3.28 5.24 -8.14
N GLY A 27 -3.00 6.47 -7.69
CA GLY A 27 -1.74 6.85 -7.08
C GLY A 27 -1.55 6.40 -5.63
N PRO A 28 -0.30 6.41 -5.12
CA PRO A 28 0.01 6.03 -3.74
C PRO A 28 -0.70 6.91 -2.70
N GLU A 29 -0.91 8.19 -2.98
CA GLU A 29 -1.56 9.12 -2.06
C GLU A 29 -3.02 8.77 -1.73
N LEU A 30 -3.66 7.97 -2.60
CA LEU A 30 -5.02 7.45 -2.41
C LEU A 30 -5.09 6.21 -1.51
N ALA A 31 -3.95 5.62 -1.12
CA ALA A 31 -3.88 4.41 -0.27
C ALA A 31 -4.22 4.69 1.20
N ARG A 32 -5.43 5.20 1.45
CA ARG A 32 -5.95 5.53 2.78
C ARG A 32 -7.16 4.65 3.06
N LEU A 33 -7.28 4.21 4.31
CA LEU A 33 -8.46 3.46 4.73
C LEU A 33 -9.69 4.35 4.57
N ASN A 34 -10.79 3.71 4.18
CA ASN A 34 -12.12 4.31 4.01
C ASN A 34 -12.17 5.47 3.01
N ASN A 35 -11.18 5.58 2.12
CA ASN A 35 -11.16 6.60 1.08
C ASN A 35 -12.26 6.36 0.05
N GLN A 36 -12.89 7.43 -0.43
CA GLN A 36 -14.08 7.39 -1.29
C GLN A 36 -13.79 8.05 -2.64
N GLY A 37 -14.57 7.70 -3.67
CA GLY A 37 -14.50 8.33 -4.99
C GLY A 37 -14.16 7.34 -6.10
N LEU A 38 -14.12 7.84 -7.35
CA LEU A 38 -13.95 7.02 -8.56
C LEU A 38 -12.59 6.31 -8.62
N ALA A 39 -11.56 6.91 -8.03
CA ALA A 39 -10.27 6.29 -7.75
C ALA A 39 -9.96 6.60 -6.29
N ASN A 40 -9.88 5.57 -5.47
CA ASN A 40 -9.84 5.68 -4.02
C ASN A 40 -8.81 4.76 -3.36
N ALA A 41 -7.93 4.16 -4.15
CA ALA A 41 -6.85 3.33 -3.66
C ALA A 41 -5.60 3.48 -4.54
N TRP A 42 -4.51 2.86 -4.09
CA TRP A 42 -3.35 2.63 -4.91
C TRP A 42 -3.46 1.31 -5.66
N THR A 43 -3.05 1.33 -6.93
CA THR A 43 -2.91 0.12 -7.74
C THR A 43 -1.60 0.21 -8.48
N ALA A 44 -0.75 -0.80 -8.33
CA ALA A 44 0.50 -0.88 -9.08
C ALA A 44 0.24 -1.05 -10.59
N SER A 45 1.20 -0.63 -11.40
CA SER A 45 1.17 -0.91 -12.84
C SER A 45 1.18 -2.42 -13.10
N ALA A 46 0.44 -2.89 -14.11
CA ALA A 46 0.45 -4.30 -14.51
C ALA A 46 1.82 -4.79 -14.99
N HIS A 47 2.73 -3.88 -15.33
CA HIS A 47 4.10 -4.19 -15.76
C HIS A 47 5.10 -4.25 -14.60
N ASP A 48 4.68 -3.89 -13.38
CA ASP A 48 5.53 -3.91 -12.20
C ASP A 48 5.54 -5.30 -11.57
N ARG A 49 6.71 -5.96 -11.65
CA ARG A 49 6.88 -7.33 -11.15
C ARG A 49 7.22 -7.39 -9.66
N ASN A 50 7.59 -6.26 -9.05
CA ASN A 50 7.96 -6.19 -7.64
C ASN A 50 7.38 -4.92 -7.01
N PRO A 51 6.05 -4.81 -6.95
CA PRO A 51 5.40 -3.57 -6.53
C PRO A 51 5.60 -3.32 -5.03
N TRP A 52 5.85 -2.06 -4.69
CA TRP A 52 5.92 -1.60 -3.32
C TRP A 52 5.20 -0.26 -3.16
N ILE A 53 4.69 -0.04 -1.95
CA ILE A 53 4.21 1.25 -1.46
C ILE A 53 4.93 1.54 -0.15
N GLU A 54 5.35 2.77 0.02
CA GLU A 54 6.12 3.24 1.16
C GLU A 54 5.44 4.42 1.83
N VAL A 55 5.55 4.46 3.15
CA VAL A 55 5.12 5.60 3.97
C VAL A 55 6.31 6.13 4.75
N ASN A 56 6.76 7.34 4.41
CA ASN A 56 7.80 8.05 5.14
C ASN A 56 7.21 8.68 6.42
N MET A 57 7.55 8.11 7.57
CA MET A 57 7.04 8.56 8.87
C MET A 57 7.69 9.87 9.38
N GLN A 58 8.70 10.40 8.68
CA GLN A 58 9.52 11.59 9.01
C GLN A 58 10.31 11.52 10.34
N LYS A 59 9.90 10.67 11.27
CA LYS A 59 10.58 10.36 12.52
C LYS A 59 10.45 8.86 12.81
N THR A 60 11.34 8.36 13.66
CA THR A 60 11.26 6.97 14.13
C THR A 60 9.96 6.76 14.90
N MET A 61 9.18 5.76 14.47
CA MET A 61 7.88 5.41 15.06
C MET A 61 7.82 3.92 15.36
N ARG A 62 7.03 3.54 16.37
CA ARG A 62 6.72 2.14 16.64
C ARG A 62 5.53 1.69 15.79
N LEU A 63 5.77 0.80 14.83
CA LEU A 63 4.72 0.16 14.03
C LEU A 63 4.21 -1.10 14.75
N THR A 64 2.94 -1.12 15.16
CA THR A 64 2.32 -2.24 15.89
C THR A 64 1.38 -3.08 15.03
N GLY A 65 0.86 -2.53 13.93
CA GLY A 65 -0.11 -3.21 13.09
C GLY A 65 -0.24 -2.55 11.72
N ILE A 66 -0.76 -3.32 10.78
CA ILE A 66 -1.09 -2.88 9.42
C ILE A 66 -2.49 -3.40 9.12
N VAL A 67 -3.35 -2.52 8.63
CA VAL A 67 -4.68 -2.84 8.12
C VAL A 67 -4.66 -2.59 6.62
N THR A 68 -5.17 -3.54 5.83
CA THR A 68 -5.23 -3.45 4.37
C THR A 68 -6.69 -3.40 3.94
N GLN A 69 -6.99 -2.58 2.93
CA GLN A 69 -8.31 -2.47 2.32
C GLN A 69 -8.19 -2.65 0.81
N GLY A 70 -9.21 -3.25 0.19
CA GLY A 70 -9.30 -3.35 -1.26
C GLY A 70 -10.05 -2.17 -1.86
N ALA A 71 -10.20 -2.17 -3.18
CA ALA A 71 -11.04 -1.24 -3.92
C ALA A 71 -11.95 -1.98 -4.89
N SER A 72 -13.03 -1.31 -5.31
CA SER A 72 -13.85 -1.77 -6.42
C SER A 72 -13.48 -0.98 -7.67
N ARG A 73 -13.13 -1.68 -8.74
CA ARG A 73 -12.83 -1.07 -10.03
C ARG A 73 -13.68 -1.72 -11.11
N MET A 74 -14.55 -0.94 -11.75
CA MET A 74 -15.47 -1.43 -12.78
C MET A 74 -16.33 -2.63 -12.33
N GLY A 75 -16.74 -2.64 -11.06
CA GLY A 75 -17.53 -3.73 -10.47
C GLY A 75 -16.72 -4.97 -10.06
N ALA A 76 -15.40 -4.97 -10.26
CA ALA A 76 -14.51 -6.02 -9.80
C ALA A 76 -13.76 -5.61 -8.53
N ALA A 77 -13.74 -6.51 -7.55
CA ALA A 77 -12.97 -6.33 -6.32
C ALA A 77 -11.47 -6.56 -6.56
N GLU A 78 -10.65 -5.57 -6.25
CA GLU A 78 -9.20 -5.66 -6.31
C GLU A 78 -8.60 -5.48 -4.91
N TYR A 79 -7.72 -6.40 -4.51
CA TYR A 79 -7.07 -6.39 -3.21
C TYR A 79 -5.79 -7.21 -3.21
N VAL A 80 -4.85 -6.81 -2.35
CA VAL A 80 -3.61 -7.55 -2.11
C VAL A 80 -3.93 -8.78 -1.26
N LYS A 81 -3.57 -9.98 -1.73
CA LYS A 81 -3.80 -11.24 -0.98
C LYS A 81 -2.72 -11.53 0.06
N ALA A 82 -1.49 -11.15 -0.24
CA ALA A 82 -0.36 -11.33 0.65
C ALA A 82 0.71 -10.27 0.37
N PHE A 83 1.46 -9.91 1.40
CA PHE A 83 2.52 -8.92 1.31
C PHE A 83 3.65 -9.22 2.30
N LYS A 84 4.81 -8.61 2.06
CA LYS A 84 5.92 -8.55 3.02
C LYS A 84 6.04 -7.11 3.52
N VAL A 85 6.69 -6.95 4.66
CA VAL A 85 6.97 -5.63 5.24
C VAL A 85 8.47 -5.47 5.30
N ALA A 86 8.97 -4.29 4.93
CA ALA A 86 10.36 -3.90 5.12
C ALA A 86 10.42 -2.50 5.73
N SER A 87 11.51 -2.20 6.43
CA SER A 87 11.74 -0.90 7.06
C SER A 87 13.12 -0.37 6.72
N SER A 88 13.25 0.95 6.63
CA SER A 88 14.50 1.66 6.41
C SER A 88 14.58 2.89 7.31
N SER A 89 15.80 3.28 7.69
CA SER A 89 16.10 4.54 8.39
C SER A 89 16.70 5.61 7.48
N ASP A 90 17.13 5.25 6.27
CA ASP A 90 17.83 6.12 5.32
C ASP A 90 17.12 6.24 3.96
N GLY A 91 16.04 5.49 3.75
CA GLY A 91 15.30 5.42 2.48
C GLY A 91 16.08 4.74 1.35
N LYS A 92 17.19 4.07 1.65
CA LYS A 92 18.07 3.43 0.66
C LYS A 92 18.24 1.94 0.94
N ALA A 93 18.53 1.58 2.19
CA ALA A 93 18.69 0.21 2.62
C ALA A 93 17.45 -0.24 3.41
N TYR A 94 16.79 -1.29 2.93
CA TYR A 94 15.59 -1.85 3.54
C TYR A 94 15.88 -3.19 4.17
N THR A 95 15.40 -3.37 5.38
CA THR A 95 15.44 -4.65 6.09
C THR A 95 14.05 -5.26 6.11
N SER A 96 13.89 -6.44 5.49
CA SER A 96 12.65 -7.21 5.55
C SER A 96 12.34 -7.63 6.98
N TYR A 97 11.08 -7.47 7.37
CA TYR A 97 10.56 -7.98 8.63
C TYR A 97 10.56 -9.52 8.63
N ARG A 98 11.13 -10.08 9.68
CA ARG A 98 11.12 -11.51 9.98
C ARG A 98 10.50 -11.72 11.34
N GLU A 99 9.85 -12.87 11.50
CA GLU A 99 9.34 -13.28 12.80
C GLU A 99 10.49 -13.85 13.65
N ASP A 100 10.38 -13.74 14.97
CA ASP A 100 11.45 -14.15 15.87
C ASP A 100 11.83 -15.62 15.65
N GLY A 101 13.14 -15.87 15.51
CA GLY A 101 13.69 -17.19 15.22
C GLY A 101 13.57 -17.65 13.77
N GLN A 102 12.95 -16.89 12.87
CA GLN A 102 12.83 -17.24 11.45
C GLN A 102 13.93 -16.61 10.60
N ARG A 103 14.46 -17.40 9.65
CA ARG A 103 15.46 -16.92 8.67
C ARG A 103 14.83 -16.31 7.42
N ALA A 104 13.59 -16.68 7.11
CA ALA A 104 12.87 -16.19 5.94
C ALA A 104 12.03 -14.94 6.26
N ASP A 105 11.81 -14.11 5.25
CA ASP A 105 10.92 -12.96 5.34
C ASP A 105 9.49 -13.39 5.68
N LYS A 106 8.85 -12.69 6.61
CA LYS A 106 7.47 -12.98 6.99
C LYS A 106 6.52 -12.53 5.89
N VAL A 107 5.81 -13.48 5.28
CA VAL A 107 4.68 -13.21 4.38
C VAL A 107 3.41 -13.08 5.22
N ARG A 108 2.76 -11.91 5.17
CA ARG A 108 1.46 -11.66 5.81
C ARG A 108 0.35 -11.87 4.79
N ARG A 109 -0.67 -12.66 5.16
CA ARG A 109 -1.90 -12.81 4.36
C ARG A 109 -2.88 -11.72 4.77
N ALA A 110 -3.46 -11.05 3.78
CA ALA A 110 -4.55 -10.11 4.02
C ALA A 110 -5.87 -10.89 4.08
N PRO A 111 -6.84 -10.44 4.91
CA PRO A 111 -8.20 -10.96 4.85
C PRO A 111 -8.84 -10.65 3.48
N ALA A 112 -9.96 -11.32 3.17
CA ALA A 112 -10.74 -11.00 1.98
C ALA A 112 -11.14 -9.51 1.99
N ALA A 113 -11.22 -8.89 0.80
CA ALA A 113 -11.40 -7.45 0.67
C ALA A 113 -12.61 -6.95 1.46
N THR A 114 -12.37 -6.05 2.41
CA THR A 114 -13.37 -5.06 2.79
C THR A 114 -13.31 -3.98 1.71
N LEU A 115 -14.38 -3.80 0.95
CA LEU A 115 -14.44 -2.82 -0.14
C LEU A 115 -14.94 -1.49 0.40
N THR A 116 -14.34 -0.39 -0.04
CA THR A 116 -14.96 0.94 0.03
C THR A 116 -16.03 1.05 -1.05
N GLY A 117 -17.19 1.62 -0.68
CA GLY A 117 -18.30 1.91 -1.58
C GLY A 117 -18.08 3.13 -2.46
#